data_AF-A0A1H4MAI1-F1
#
_entry.id   AF-A0A1H4MAI1-F1
#
_cell.length_a   1.000
_cell.length_b   1.000
_cell.length_c   1.000
_cell.angle_alpha   90.00
_cell.angle_beta   90.00
_cell.angle_gamma   90.00
#
_symmetry.space_group_name_H-M   'P 1'
#
loop_
_entity.id
_entity.type
_entity.pdbx_description
1 polymer ?
#
loop_
_entity_poly.entity_id
_entity_poly.type
_entity_poly.pdbx_seq_one_letter_code
_entity_poly.pdbx_strand_id
1 'polypeptide(L)'
;MLGLGLSLWSVALGASWTPAALFGAGQAGHWAEYNPAVGRLFQDAAGTIPATLADQPVGLAKRLAGSVDAAQATALSRPTLARHPKGGRRNLQLRSDGIQGWSMSGASNVGNRKIMVSTANVAHFGFGSPVAFSAGVATQRLKVKKDGIYSYAFVALLQAGDGSSAMAGVSINLDTGELNSPGSLLTNYYASPTPDADGYWSVTISRSVGDTTSAARVIVNNTPGSSFVFTGDGTSGVLVKDVQIEAGAVSTPYQNVITPNDITEAGKPDIWHLWNDGGDSLNAAPLPAGTYGLAYVDVLGGVTITTAASDGTTPINLLRAERQAQVILRQGAFTAAEEAQIRSYWGGLYV
;
A
#
# COMPACT_ATOMS: atom_id res chain seq x y z
N MET A 1 10.98 -58.52 -10.63
CA MET A 1 10.47 -58.04 -9.33
C MET A 1 10.83 -56.57 -9.22
N LEU A 2 9.90 -55.68 -9.56
CA LEU A 2 10.05 -54.22 -9.46
C LEU A 2 9.02 -53.76 -8.42
N GLY A 3 9.51 -53.45 -7.22
CA GLY A 3 8.69 -52.93 -6.13
C GLY A 3 8.40 -51.44 -6.35
N LEU A 4 7.20 -51.14 -6.85
CA LEU A 4 6.65 -49.79 -6.81
C LEU A 4 6.07 -49.55 -5.41
N GLY A 5 6.91 -49.02 -4.52
CA GLY A 5 6.50 -48.46 -3.25
C GLY A 5 5.77 -47.13 -3.48
N LEU A 6 4.51 -47.21 -3.91
CA LEU A 6 3.55 -46.11 -3.78
C LEU A 6 3.30 -45.90 -2.29
N SER A 7 4.12 -45.07 -1.65
CA SER A 7 3.79 -44.55 -0.33
C SER A 7 2.54 -43.69 -0.48
N LEU A 8 1.40 -44.26 -0.10
CA LEU A 8 0.16 -43.56 0.20
C LEU A 8 0.46 -42.63 1.38
N TRP A 9 0.96 -41.43 1.09
CA TRP A 9 0.72 -40.29 1.97
C TRP A 9 -0.77 -39.99 1.82
N SER A 10 -1.58 -40.72 2.59
CA SER A 10 -2.89 -40.27 2.98
C SER A 10 -2.68 -38.96 3.73
N VAL A 11 -2.69 -37.84 2.99
CA VAL A 11 -3.01 -36.53 3.53
C VAL A 11 -4.44 -36.66 4.02
N ALA A 12 -4.60 -37.15 5.25
CA ALA A 12 -5.76 -36.83 6.03
C ALA A 12 -5.84 -35.31 5.99
N LEU A 13 -6.82 -34.78 5.27
CA LEU A 13 -7.32 -33.43 5.44
C LEU A 13 -7.95 -33.37 6.85
N GLY A 14 -7.11 -33.55 7.87
CA GLY A 14 -7.45 -33.18 9.23
C GLY A 14 -7.82 -31.72 9.18
N ALA A 15 -8.96 -31.39 9.77
CA ALA A 15 -9.45 -30.01 9.82
C ALA A 15 -8.27 -29.08 10.13
N SER A 16 -7.96 -28.17 9.20
CA SER A 16 -6.85 -27.24 9.38
C SER A 16 -7.08 -26.50 10.69
N TRP A 17 -6.08 -26.50 11.55
CA TRP A 17 -6.18 -25.81 12.84
C TRP A 17 -6.54 -24.35 12.61
N THR A 18 -7.43 -23.81 13.46
CA THR A 18 -7.74 -22.38 13.49
C THR A 18 -7.63 -21.86 14.92
N PRO A 19 -7.38 -20.55 15.13
CA PRO A 19 -7.32 -19.98 16.47
C PRO A 19 -8.58 -20.20 17.32
N ALA A 20 -9.74 -20.47 16.72
CA ALA A 20 -10.97 -20.80 17.46
C ALA A 20 -10.78 -22.03 18.38
N ALA A 21 -9.95 -23.00 17.99
CA ALA A 21 -9.68 -24.20 18.79
C ALA A 21 -9.09 -23.87 20.18
N LEU A 22 -8.40 -22.73 20.31
CA LEU A 22 -7.84 -22.25 21.58
C LEU A 22 -8.90 -21.87 22.61
N PHE A 23 -10.16 -21.73 22.20
CA PHE A 23 -11.30 -21.31 23.04
C PHE A 23 -12.33 -22.43 23.27
N GLY A 24 -12.05 -23.66 22.80
CA GLY A 24 -13.01 -24.77 22.84
C GLY A 24 -13.40 -25.22 24.25
N ALA A 25 -12.62 -24.87 25.27
CA ALA A 25 -12.92 -25.15 26.68
C ALA A 25 -13.57 -23.95 27.41
N GLY A 26 -14.02 -22.93 26.67
CA GLY A 26 -14.66 -21.74 27.25
C GLY A 26 -13.67 -20.75 27.87
N GLN A 27 -12.40 -20.77 27.47
CA GLN A 27 -11.40 -19.84 27.98
C GLN A 27 -11.81 -18.37 27.71
N ALA A 28 -11.60 -17.51 28.71
CA ALA A 28 -11.81 -16.09 28.54
C ALA A 28 -10.77 -15.50 27.55
N GLY A 29 -11.21 -14.57 26.70
CA GLY A 29 -10.31 -13.92 25.75
C GLY A 29 -10.98 -13.38 24.51
N HIS A 30 -10.16 -13.07 23.51
CA HIS A 30 -10.52 -12.40 22.28
C HIS A 30 -9.67 -12.90 21.13
N TRP A 31 -10.28 -13.34 20.04
CA TRP A 31 -9.63 -13.45 18.75
C TRP A 31 -10.39 -12.61 17.73
N ALA A 32 -9.70 -11.76 16.98
CA ALA A 32 -10.28 -10.99 15.89
C ALA A 32 -9.41 -11.01 14.62
N GLU A 33 -10.12 -10.94 13.50
CA GLU A 33 -9.60 -10.61 12.19
C GLU A 33 -10.19 -9.27 11.77
N TYR A 34 -9.37 -8.42 11.15
CA TYR A 34 -9.77 -7.07 10.78
C TYR A 34 -10.25 -6.93 9.33
N ASN A 35 -10.66 -8.03 8.71
CA ASN A 35 -11.27 -8.00 7.39
C ASN A 35 -12.74 -7.56 7.49
N PRO A 36 -13.13 -6.43 6.87
CA PRO A 36 -14.50 -5.92 6.94
C PRO A 36 -15.53 -6.88 6.34
N ALA A 37 -15.13 -7.79 5.44
CA ALA A 37 -16.02 -8.79 4.86
C ALA A 37 -16.61 -9.76 5.90
N VAL A 38 -15.99 -9.88 7.08
CA VAL A 38 -16.47 -10.71 8.18
C VAL A 38 -17.63 -10.03 8.96
N GLY A 39 -17.85 -8.72 8.75
CA GLY A 39 -18.98 -7.99 9.34
C GLY A 39 -18.85 -7.77 10.86
N ARG A 40 -17.62 -7.67 11.38
CA ARG A 40 -17.34 -7.58 12.82
C ARG A 40 -16.70 -6.26 13.27
N LEU A 41 -16.47 -5.34 12.34
CA LEU A 41 -15.86 -4.04 12.63
C LEU A 41 -16.89 -2.91 12.56
N PHE A 42 -16.81 -1.97 13.49
CA PHE A 42 -17.73 -0.84 13.59
C PHE A 42 -16.96 0.44 13.90
N GLN A 43 -17.43 1.56 13.34
CA GLN A 43 -16.83 2.88 13.49
C GLN A 43 -17.01 3.47 14.89
N ASP A 44 -18.08 3.06 15.57
CA ASP A 44 -18.38 3.44 16.95
C ASP A 44 -18.17 2.26 17.92
N ALA A 45 -18.13 2.55 19.21
CA ALA A 45 -17.99 1.55 20.26
C ALA A 45 -19.29 0.79 20.58
N ALA A 46 -20.44 1.29 20.10
CA ALA A 46 -21.75 0.70 20.35
C ALA A 46 -22.09 -0.43 19.35
N GLY A 47 -21.34 -0.54 18.26
CA GLY A 47 -21.57 -1.49 17.19
C GLY A 47 -22.70 -1.11 16.25
N THR A 48 -22.95 0.19 16.02
CA THR A 48 -24.09 0.66 15.22
C THR A 48 -23.74 1.01 13.77
N ILE A 49 -22.55 1.56 13.53
CA ILE A 49 -22.09 1.96 12.19
C ILE A 49 -21.00 0.98 11.73
N PRO A 50 -21.23 0.12 10.73
CA PRO A 50 -20.19 -0.78 10.22
C PRO A 50 -18.98 -0.04 9.66
N ALA A 51 -17.78 -0.59 9.89
CA ALA A 51 -16.56 -0.18 9.22
C ALA A 51 -16.31 -1.15 8.04
N THR A 52 -16.45 -0.65 6.82
CA THR A 52 -16.43 -1.44 5.58
C THR A 52 -15.35 -1.02 4.59
N LEU A 53 -14.76 0.16 4.77
CA LEU A 53 -13.78 0.74 3.85
C LEU A 53 -12.53 1.18 4.61
N ALA A 54 -11.41 1.25 3.90
CA ALA A 54 -10.20 1.87 4.42
C ALA A 54 -10.45 3.35 4.80
N ASP A 55 -9.61 3.89 5.68
CA ASP A 55 -9.69 5.23 6.29
C ASP A 55 -10.88 5.44 7.25
N GLN A 56 -11.69 4.42 7.51
CA GLN A 56 -12.73 4.51 8.54
C GLN A 56 -12.15 4.21 9.93
N PRO A 57 -12.52 4.97 10.97
CA PRO A 57 -12.12 4.63 12.34
C PRO A 57 -12.78 3.31 12.76
N VAL A 58 -12.19 2.61 13.74
CA VAL A 58 -12.74 1.39 14.33
C VAL A 58 -12.90 1.55 15.83
N GLY A 59 -14.14 1.76 16.26
CA GLY A 59 -14.51 1.87 17.67
C GLY A 59 -14.87 0.53 18.33
N LEU A 60 -15.17 -0.51 17.55
CA LEU A 60 -15.47 -1.85 18.06
C LEU A 60 -15.00 -2.91 17.06
N ALA A 61 -14.26 -3.90 17.57
CA ALA A 61 -14.01 -5.17 16.89
C ALA A 61 -14.69 -6.29 17.68
N LYS A 62 -15.71 -6.90 17.08
CA LYS A 62 -16.34 -8.10 17.64
C LYS A 62 -15.44 -9.30 17.44
N ARG A 63 -15.33 -10.12 18.47
CA ARG A 63 -14.54 -11.36 18.43
C ARG A 63 -15.07 -12.35 17.40
N LEU A 64 -14.19 -13.12 16.77
CA LEU A 64 -14.51 -14.35 16.04
C LEU A 64 -14.66 -15.52 17.03
N ALA A 65 -13.80 -15.59 18.05
CA ALA A 65 -13.90 -16.55 19.15
C ALA A 65 -13.45 -15.93 20.48
N GLY A 66 -13.80 -16.58 21.58
CA GLY A 66 -13.58 -16.09 22.94
C GLY A 66 -14.83 -15.47 23.57
N SER A 67 -14.64 -14.76 24.67
CA SER A 67 -15.72 -14.24 25.52
C SER A 67 -15.90 -12.72 25.49
N VAL A 68 -14.89 -11.95 25.07
CA VAL A 68 -14.93 -10.48 25.11
C VAL A 68 -14.68 -9.83 23.75
N ASP A 69 -15.39 -8.75 23.47
CA ASP A 69 -15.12 -7.87 22.33
C ASP A 69 -14.10 -6.79 22.72
N ALA A 70 -13.54 -6.10 21.72
CA ALA A 70 -12.59 -5.03 21.94
C ALA A 70 -13.17 -3.70 21.45
N ALA A 71 -13.14 -2.67 22.29
CA ALA A 71 -13.80 -1.39 22.02
C ALA A 71 -12.94 -0.18 22.38
N GLN A 72 -13.25 0.95 21.75
CA GLN A 72 -12.67 2.26 21.97
C GLN A 72 -13.74 3.35 21.85
N ALA A 73 -14.14 3.88 23.01
CA ALA A 73 -15.17 4.91 23.09
C ALA A 73 -14.67 6.28 22.57
N THR A 74 -13.42 6.65 22.86
CA THR A 74 -12.85 7.95 22.52
C THR A 74 -12.56 8.03 21.03
N ALA A 75 -13.28 8.89 20.32
CA ALA A 75 -13.20 8.99 18.86
C ALA A 75 -11.77 9.26 18.33
N LEU A 76 -11.00 10.10 19.02
CA LEU A 76 -9.62 10.45 18.65
C LEU A 76 -8.57 9.38 19.00
N SER A 77 -8.96 8.28 19.65
CA SER A 77 -8.07 7.17 19.98
C SER A 77 -8.44 5.88 19.25
N ARG A 78 -9.36 5.97 18.28
CA ARG A 78 -9.83 4.82 17.50
C ARG A 78 -8.82 4.53 16.39
N PRO A 79 -8.30 3.30 16.30
CA PRO A 79 -7.47 2.93 15.17
C PRO A 79 -8.20 3.11 13.85
N THR A 80 -7.44 3.32 12.79
CA THR A 80 -7.98 3.44 11.43
C THR A 80 -7.93 2.10 10.73
N LEU A 81 -9.04 1.69 10.10
CA LEU A 81 -9.07 0.52 9.22
C LEU A 81 -8.26 0.81 7.96
N ALA A 82 -7.35 -0.09 7.63
CA ALA A 82 -6.46 0.04 6.49
C ALA A 82 -6.34 -1.30 5.74
N ARG A 83 -5.93 -1.22 4.47
CA ARG A 83 -5.54 -2.37 3.66
C ARG A 83 -4.31 -2.08 2.82
N HIS A 84 -3.60 -3.14 2.51
CA HIS A 84 -2.50 -3.14 1.55
C HIS A 84 -2.42 -4.53 0.89
N PRO A 85 -1.80 -4.66 -0.29
CA PRO A 85 -1.67 -5.96 -0.93
C PRO A 85 -0.69 -6.85 -0.15
N LYS A 86 -0.93 -8.16 -0.17
CA LYS A 86 0.01 -9.16 0.37
C LYS A 86 1.40 -8.95 -0.23
N GLY A 87 2.41 -8.87 0.64
CA GLY A 87 3.78 -8.48 0.28
C GLY A 87 4.11 -7.00 0.50
N GLY A 88 3.17 -6.21 1.02
CA GLY A 88 3.43 -4.86 1.52
C GLY A 88 3.26 -3.74 0.48
N ARG A 89 3.42 -2.50 0.96
CA ARG A 89 3.44 -1.30 0.13
C ARG A 89 4.82 -1.15 -0.51
N ARG A 90 4.82 -0.90 -1.82
CA ARG A 90 6.00 -0.58 -2.63
C ARG A 90 5.84 0.75 -3.35
N ASN A 91 4.61 1.07 -3.79
CA ASN A 91 4.34 2.36 -4.38
C ASN A 91 4.27 3.46 -3.30
N LEU A 92 5.24 4.37 -3.34
CA LEU A 92 5.34 5.49 -2.42
C LEU A 92 4.52 6.70 -2.88
N GLN A 93 4.15 6.76 -4.16
CA GLN A 93 3.32 7.84 -4.69
C GLN A 93 1.89 7.73 -4.14
N LEU A 94 1.42 8.81 -3.49
CA LEU A 94 0.01 8.94 -3.09
C LEU A 94 -0.85 9.39 -4.28
N ARG A 95 -2.12 8.98 -4.30
CA ARG A 95 -3.09 9.25 -5.38
C ARG A 95 -2.54 8.80 -6.73
N SER A 96 -2.08 7.56 -6.78
CA SER A 96 -1.32 7.02 -7.91
C SER A 96 -2.16 6.66 -9.12
N ASP A 97 -3.49 6.72 -9.04
CA ASP A 97 -4.43 6.45 -10.14
C ASP A 97 -4.48 7.59 -11.19
N GLY A 98 -3.82 8.72 -10.88
CA GLY A 98 -3.77 9.90 -11.72
C GLY A 98 -2.76 10.94 -11.22
N ILE A 99 -3.14 12.21 -11.36
CA ILE A 99 -2.31 13.38 -11.06
C ILE A 99 -3.01 14.38 -10.13
N GLN A 100 -4.08 13.97 -9.43
CA GLN A 100 -4.78 14.83 -8.47
C GLN A 100 -3.83 15.21 -7.33
N GLY A 101 -3.71 16.51 -7.09
CA GLY A 101 -2.78 17.06 -6.09
C GLY A 101 -1.35 17.27 -6.61
N TRP A 102 -1.08 16.98 -7.89
CA TRP A 102 0.17 17.39 -8.52
C TRP A 102 0.27 18.91 -8.61
N SER A 103 1.47 19.43 -8.40
CA SER A 103 1.79 20.83 -8.65
C SER A 103 1.98 21.05 -10.14
N MET A 104 1.40 22.14 -10.67
CA MET A 104 1.42 22.46 -12.10
C MET A 104 2.19 23.75 -12.36
N SER A 105 2.88 23.83 -13.50
CA SER A 105 3.52 25.05 -13.99
C SER A 105 3.31 25.16 -15.49
N GLY A 106 2.90 26.34 -15.95
CA GLY A 106 2.47 26.56 -17.33
C GLY A 106 1.27 25.73 -17.75
N ALA A 107 0.69 24.90 -16.88
CA ALA A 107 -0.31 23.91 -17.19
C ALA A 107 -1.41 23.89 -16.12
N SER A 108 -2.48 23.15 -16.39
CA SER A 108 -3.58 22.90 -15.44
C SER A 108 -3.92 21.41 -15.40
N ASN A 109 -4.46 20.96 -14.27
CA ASN A 109 -5.00 19.60 -14.11
C ASN A 109 -6.45 19.56 -14.58
N VAL A 110 -6.78 18.66 -15.50
CA VAL A 110 -8.17 18.37 -15.90
C VAL A 110 -8.49 16.90 -15.65
N GLY A 111 -9.56 16.63 -14.89
CA GLY A 111 -10.13 15.28 -14.74
C GLY A 111 -9.21 14.25 -14.07
N ASN A 112 -8.29 14.66 -13.17
CA ASN A 112 -7.32 13.80 -12.47
C ASN A 112 -6.27 13.15 -13.40
N ARG A 113 -6.26 13.40 -14.72
CA ARG A 113 -5.34 12.69 -15.63
C ARG A 113 -4.65 13.59 -16.62
N LYS A 114 -5.21 14.74 -16.96
CA LYS A 114 -4.66 15.58 -18.02
C LYS A 114 -3.81 16.70 -17.46
N ILE A 115 -2.57 16.78 -17.93
CA ILE A 115 -1.75 17.98 -17.88
C ILE A 115 -2.09 18.79 -19.12
N MET A 116 -3.01 19.74 -18.99
CA MET A 116 -3.45 20.61 -20.08
C MET A 116 -2.54 21.82 -20.16
N VAL A 117 -1.95 22.07 -21.33
CA VAL A 117 -1.05 23.21 -21.52
C VAL A 117 -1.85 24.53 -21.47
N SER A 118 -1.22 25.61 -21.01
CA SER A 118 -1.77 26.97 -21.13
C SER A 118 -1.36 27.62 -22.45
N THR A 119 -1.82 28.85 -22.70
CA THR A 119 -1.39 29.66 -23.86
C THR A 119 -0.13 30.47 -23.62
N ALA A 120 0.56 30.29 -22.48
CA ALA A 120 1.80 31.01 -22.16
C ALA A 120 3.01 30.36 -22.87
N ASN A 121 4.02 31.17 -23.19
CA ASN A 121 5.29 30.69 -23.74
C ASN A 121 6.26 30.24 -22.62
N VAL A 122 6.02 29.07 -22.05
CA VAL A 122 6.73 28.54 -20.87
C VAL A 122 6.90 27.01 -20.97
N ALA A 123 7.57 26.39 -20.00
CA ALA A 123 7.50 24.94 -19.85
C ALA A 123 6.17 24.52 -19.23
N HIS A 124 5.54 23.49 -19.80
CA HIS A 124 4.24 22.99 -19.36
C HIS A 124 4.41 21.64 -18.66
N PHE A 125 4.26 21.60 -17.34
CA PHE A 125 4.52 20.37 -16.58
C PHE A 125 3.66 20.22 -15.34
N GLY A 126 3.58 18.96 -14.89
CA GLY A 126 3.08 18.58 -13.59
C GLY A 126 4.09 17.71 -12.85
N PHE A 127 4.13 17.82 -11.52
CA PHE A 127 4.90 16.91 -10.68
C PHE A 127 4.14 16.49 -9.43
N GLY A 128 4.33 15.24 -9.03
CA GLY A 128 3.69 14.63 -7.88
C GLY A 128 4.26 15.10 -6.55
N SER A 129 3.59 14.73 -5.47
CA SER A 129 4.08 14.96 -4.11
C SER A 129 5.45 14.28 -3.91
N PRO A 130 6.43 14.97 -3.31
CA PRO A 130 7.72 14.37 -3.02
C PRO A 130 7.59 13.17 -2.06
N VAL A 131 8.35 12.12 -2.33
CA VAL A 131 8.49 10.93 -1.49
C VAL A 131 9.92 10.81 -0.98
N ALA A 132 10.10 10.45 0.28
CA ALA A 132 11.43 10.29 0.87
C ALA A 132 12.08 8.97 0.44
N PHE A 133 13.38 9.02 0.19
CA PHE A 133 14.23 7.89 -0.14
C PHE A 133 15.47 7.87 0.74
N SER A 134 15.92 6.65 1.06
CA SER A 134 17.30 6.42 1.47
C SER A 134 18.20 6.29 0.24
N ALA A 135 19.50 6.53 0.42
CA ALA A 135 20.49 6.39 -0.64
C ALA A 135 20.41 4.99 -1.27
N GLY A 136 20.37 4.94 -2.61
CA GLY A 136 20.15 3.71 -3.36
C GLY A 136 19.68 3.97 -4.77
N VAL A 137 18.84 3.07 -5.30
CA VAL A 137 18.20 3.24 -6.61
C VAL A 137 16.70 3.44 -6.40
N ALA A 138 16.14 4.41 -7.11
CA ALA A 138 14.70 4.61 -7.21
C ALA A 138 14.24 4.31 -8.64
N THR A 139 13.06 3.69 -8.75
CA THR A 139 12.38 3.43 -10.01
C THR A 139 11.06 4.16 -10.02
N GLN A 140 10.81 4.86 -11.13
CA GLN A 140 9.50 5.41 -11.45
C GLN A 140 8.93 4.68 -12.65
N ARG A 141 7.65 4.36 -12.56
CA ARG A 141 6.83 3.91 -13.69
C ARG A 141 5.58 4.74 -13.76
N LEU A 142 5.17 5.14 -14.95
CA LEU A 142 3.86 5.74 -15.16
C LEU A 142 3.36 5.47 -16.57
N LYS A 143 2.09 5.75 -16.82
CA LYS A 143 1.49 5.64 -18.15
C LYS A 143 1.19 7.01 -18.72
N VAL A 144 1.56 7.25 -19.97
CA VAL A 144 1.29 8.49 -20.72
C VAL A 144 0.57 8.24 -22.03
N LYS A 145 -0.30 9.16 -22.41
CA LYS A 145 -1.03 9.16 -23.67
C LYS A 145 -1.20 10.59 -24.18
N LYS A 146 -1.07 10.79 -25.49
CA LYS A 146 -1.36 12.09 -26.12
C LYS A 146 -2.84 12.45 -25.98
N ASP A 147 -3.11 13.73 -25.79
CA ASP A 147 -4.46 14.28 -25.86
C ASP A 147 -4.45 15.59 -26.65
N GLY A 148 -4.79 15.51 -27.94
CA GLY A 148 -4.65 16.61 -28.88
C GLY A 148 -3.33 16.55 -29.68
N ILE A 149 -2.67 17.69 -29.84
CA ILE A 149 -1.63 17.89 -30.87
C ILE A 149 -0.18 17.58 -30.43
N TYR A 150 0.06 17.32 -29.15
CA TYR A 150 1.42 17.11 -28.63
C TYR A 150 1.83 15.65 -28.74
N SER A 151 2.80 15.37 -29.62
CA SER A 151 3.35 14.03 -29.85
C SER A 151 4.44 13.63 -28.86
N TYR A 152 4.88 14.50 -27.95
CA TYR A 152 5.98 14.19 -27.03
C TYR A 152 5.64 14.48 -25.58
N ALA A 153 6.17 13.65 -24.69
CA ALA A 153 6.21 13.91 -23.25
C ALA A 153 7.62 13.62 -22.72
N PHE A 154 8.10 14.43 -21.79
CA PHE A 154 9.30 14.15 -21.02
C PHE A 154 8.91 13.60 -19.65
N VAL A 155 9.29 12.35 -19.39
CA VAL A 155 9.04 11.65 -18.13
C VAL A 155 10.32 11.68 -17.31
N ALA A 156 10.25 12.22 -16.10
CA ALA A 156 11.42 12.39 -15.23
C ALA A 156 11.13 12.02 -13.78
N LEU A 157 12.18 11.64 -13.07
CA LEU A 157 12.21 11.47 -11.63
C LEU A 157 13.06 12.60 -11.06
N LEU A 158 12.39 13.60 -10.49
CA LEU A 158 13.00 14.81 -9.94
C LEU A 158 13.45 14.54 -8.51
N GLN A 159 14.71 14.79 -8.18
CA GLN A 159 15.25 14.70 -6.82
C GLN A 159 15.41 16.11 -6.23
N ALA A 160 15.17 16.29 -4.93
CA ALA A 160 15.43 17.58 -4.30
C ALA A 160 16.93 17.92 -4.37
N GLY A 161 17.21 19.14 -4.84
CA GLY A 161 18.57 19.59 -5.17
C GLY A 161 18.94 19.44 -6.65
N ASP A 162 18.14 18.74 -7.46
CA ASP A 162 18.33 18.75 -8.91
C ASP A 162 18.13 20.17 -9.44
N GLY A 163 19.14 20.71 -10.12
CA GLY A 163 19.00 21.94 -10.90
C GLY A 163 18.05 21.74 -12.09
N SER A 164 17.54 22.83 -12.65
CA SER A 164 16.63 22.81 -13.82
C SER A 164 17.21 22.12 -15.06
N SER A 165 18.53 21.96 -15.13
CA SER A 165 19.28 21.30 -16.20
C SER A 165 19.67 19.84 -15.90
N ALA A 166 19.45 19.34 -14.68
CA ALA A 166 19.92 18.03 -14.21
C ALA A 166 18.77 17.00 -14.05
N MET A 167 17.74 17.09 -14.88
CA MET A 167 16.58 16.19 -14.76
C MET A 167 16.89 14.81 -15.33
N ALA A 168 16.86 13.80 -14.47
CA ALA A 168 16.94 12.40 -14.89
C ALA A 168 15.60 11.96 -15.50
N GLY A 169 15.52 11.98 -16.83
CA GLY A 169 14.30 11.65 -17.55
C GLY A 169 14.53 11.31 -19.02
N VAL A 170 13.46 10.92 -19.69
CA VAL A 170 13.46 10.49 -21.09
C VAL A 170 12.29 11.14 -21.83
N SER A 171 12.51 11.54 -23.08
CA SER A 171 11.42 11.97 -23.96
C SER A 171 10.80 10.73 -24.62
N ILE A 172 9.49 10.59 -24.58
CA ILE A 172 8.75 9.57 -25.33
C ILE A 172 7.97 10.23 -26.46
N ASN A 173 8.05 9.64 -27.66
CA ASN A 173 7.10 9.89 -28.74
C ASN A 173 5.79 9.14 -28.44
N LEU A 174 4.71 9.87 -28.21
CA LEU A 174 3.41 9.33 -27.83
C LEU A 174 2.67 8.66 -29.01
N ASP A 175 3.14 8.86 -30.24
CA ASP A 175 2.63 8.17 -31.42
C ASP A 175 3.28 6.81 -31.64
N THR A 176 4.60 6.71 -31.39
CA THR A 176 5.40 5.51 -31.74
C THR A 176 5.90 4.73 -30.53
N GLY A 177 5.89 5.32 -29.33
CA GLY A 177 6.49 4.76 -28.12
C GLY A 177 8.01 4.88 -28.05
N GLU A 178 8.64 5.44 -29.08
CA GLU A 178 10.10 5.58 -29.15
C GLU A 178 10.62 6.53 -28.08
N LEU A 179 11.71 6.13 -27.43
CA LEU A 179 12.37 6.90 -26.40
C LEU A 179 13.59 7.64 -26.97
N ASN A 180 13.69 8.92 -26.64
CA ASN A 180 14.84 9.78 -26.94
C ASN A 180 15.49 10.21 -25.61
N SER A 181 16.75 9.83 -25.41
CA SER A 181 17.51 10.14 -24.20
C SER A 181 18.10 11.55 -24.24
N PRO A 182 17.96 12.36 -23.17
CA PRO A 182 18.76 13.57 -23.02
C PRO A 182 19.69 13.58 -21.80
N GLY A 183 19.87 12.49 -21.03
CA GLY A 183 20.60 12.58 -19.75
C GLY A 183 21.39 11.36 -19.28
N SER A 184 22.58 11.60 -18.74
CA SER A 184 23.51 10.59 -18.17
C SER A 184 23.14 10.09 -16.77
N LEU A 185 22.08 10.62 -16.17
CA LEU A 185 21.69 10.33 -14.77
C LEU A 185 20.79 9.10 -14.62
N LEU A 186 20.26 8.57 -15.72
CA LEU A 186 19.44 7.36 -15.69
C LEU A 186 20.31 6.12 -15.71
N THR A 187 20.00 5.16 -14.83
CA THR A 187 20.63 3.83 -14.82
C THR A 187 19.87 2.84 -15.69
N ASN A 188 18.56 3.04 -15.86
CA ASN A 188 17.72 2.24 -16.75
C ASN A 188 16.54 3.08 -17.26
N TYR A 189 16.09 2.81 -18.48
CA TYR A 189 14.85 3.36 -19.01
C TYR A 189 14.30 2.49 -20.15
N TYR A 190 12.99 2.33 -20.19
CA TYR A 190 12.31 1.62 -21.26
C TYR A 190 10.82 2.02 -21.33
N ALA A 191 10.22 1.81 -22.49
CA ALA A 191 8.78 1.94 -22.69
C ALA A 191 8.18 0.56 -23.00
N SER A 192 6.87 0.40 -22.82
CA SER A 192 6.16 -0.77 -23.33
C SER A 192 6.31 -0.85 -24.85
N PRO A 193 6.40 -2.05 -25.44
CA PRO A 193 6.59 -2.21 -26.89
C PRO A 193 5.35 -1.80 -27.70
N THR A 194 4.18 -1.80 -27.06
CA THR A 194 2.91 -1.32 -27.60
C THR A 194 2.17 -0.53 -26.53
N PRO A 195 1.23 0.35 -26.89
CA PRO A 195 0.35 0.96 -25.90
C PRO A 195 -0.60 -0.09 -25.29
N ASP A 196 -1.17 0.22 -24.12
CA ASP A 196 -2.24 -0.58 -23.53
C ASP A 196 -3.56 -0.43 -24.33
N ALA A 197 -4.60 -1.17 -23.93
CA ALA A 197 -5.90 -1.15 -24.61
C ALA A 197 -6.54 0.25 -24.69
N ASP A 198 -6.16 1.16 -23.79
CA ASP A 198 -6.64 2.55 -23.76
C ASP A 198 -5.73 3.50 -24.55
N GLY A 199 -4.65 3.01 -25.17
CA GLY A 199 -3.69 3.82 -25.93
C GLY A 199 -2.60 4.47 -25.08
N TYR A 200 -2.36 4.01 -23.85
CA TYR A 200 -1.28 4.54 -23.01
C TYR A 200 0.03 3.76 -23.18
N TRP A 201 1.13 4.49 -23.29
CA TRP A 201 2.47 3.93 -23.18
C TRP A 201 2.90 3.85 -21.71
N SER A 202 3.39 2.69 -21.28
CA SER A 202 4.02 2.55 -19.97
C SER A 202 5.49 2.96 -20.10
N VAL A 203 5.93 3.94 -19.32
CA VAL A 203 7.32 4.39 -19.28
C VAL A 203 7.90 4.09 -17.91
N THR A 204 9.06 3.42 -17.89
CA THR A 204 9.83 3.15 -16.68
C THR A 204 11.19 3.81 -16.78
N ILE A 205 11.61 4.46 -15.70
CA ILE A 205 12.95 5.03 -15.54
C ILE A 205 13.50 4.69 -14.16
N SER A 206 14.81 4.53 -14.04
CA SER A 206 15.50 4.32 -12.77
C SER A 206 16.75 5.19 -12.69
N ARG A 207 17.10 5.65 -11.49
CA ARG A 207 18.33 6.42 -11.20
C ARG A 207 18.85 6.11 -9.81
N SER A 208 20.13 6.41 -9.59
CA SER A 208 20.65 6.52 -8.23
C SER A 208 20.07 7.76 -7.53
N VAL A 209 19.69 7.61 -6.27
CA VAL A 209 19.18 8.67 -5.38
C VAL A 209 20.00 8.69 -4.08
N GLY A 210 20.12 9.87 -3.47
CA GLY A 210 20.68 10.01 -2.12
C GLY A 210 19.60 9.97 -1.04
N ASP A 211 19.99 10.25 0.21
CA ASP A 211 19.06 10.43 1.33
C ASP A 211 18.28 11.75 1.18
N THR A 212 17.22 11.74 0.38
CA THR A 212 16.46 12.95 0.04
C THR A 212 15.06 12.61 -0.47
N THR A 213 14.32 13.62 -0.94
CA THR A 213 13.01 13.43 -1.56
C THR A 213 13.10 13.36 -3.09
N SER A 214 12.22 12.58 -3.70
CA SER A 214 12.04 12.54 -5.15
C SER A 214 10.56 12.62 -5.54
N ALA A 215 10.25 13.08 -6.75
CA ALA A 215 8.90 13.22 -7.25
C ALA A 215 8.81 12.83 -8.73
N ALA A 216 7.70 12.21 -9.11
CA ALA A 216 7.39 11.98 -10.51
C ALA A 216 7.08 13.31 -11.20
N ARG A 217 7.61 13.49 -12.41
CA ARG A 217 7.36 14.67 -13.23
C ARG A 217 7.08 14.28 -14.67
N VAL A 218 6.11 14.96 -15.27
CA VAL A 218 5.78 14.86 -16.69
C VAL A 218 5.75 16.27 -17.26
N ILE A 219 6.50 16.50 -18.33
CA ILE A 219 6.52 17.74 -19.10
C ILE A 219 5.90 17.45 -20.46
N VAL A 220 4.91 18.23 -20.87
CA VAL A 220 4.38 18.17 -22.24
C VAL A 220 5.42 18.77 -23.17
N ASN A 221 5.68 18.17 -24.33
CA ASN A 221 6.63 18.71 -25.29
C ASN A 221 6.07 18.68 -26.72
N ASN A 222 6.48 19.65 -27.53
CA ASN A 222 6.14 19.73 -28.96
C ASN A 222 7.22 19.12 -29.86
N THR A 223 8.42 18.89 -29.32
CA THR A 223 9.57 18.34 -30.04
C THR A 223 10.30 17.30 -29.17
N PRO A 224 11.07 16.36 -29.75
CA PRO A 224 11.93 15.49 -28.97
C PRO A 224 13.07 16.30 -28.33
N GLY A 225 13.48 15.97 -27.10
CA GLY A 225 14.67 16.53 -26.46
C GLY A 225 14.39 17.41 -25.24
N SER A 226 15.29 18.35 -24.95
CA SER A 226 15.35 19.11 -23.69
C SER A 226 14.87 20.56 -23.78
N SER A 227 14.45 21.04 -24.96
CA SER A 227 13.77 22.33 -25.08
C SER A 227 12.30 22.15 -24.72
N PHE A 228 11.90 22.68 -23.57
CA PHE A 228 10.54 22.48 -23.03
C PHE A 228 9.65 23.72 -23.14
N VAL A 229 10.18 24.84 -23.64
CA VAL A 229 9.46 26.12 -23.70
C VAL A 229 8.77 26.24 -25.06
N PHE A 230 7.46 26.39 -25.04
CA PHE A 230 6.66 26.68 -26.23
C PHE A 230 5.38 27.41 -25.83
N THR A 231 4.67 27.97 -26.81
CA THR A 231 3.33 28.53 -26.61
C THR A 231 2.31 27.42 -26.79
N GLY A 232 1.58 27.08 -25.74
CA GLY A 232 0.53 26.07 -25.82
C GLY A 232 -0.78 26.58 -26.45
N ASP A 233 -1.71 25.66 -26.70
CA ASP A 233 -3.01 25.95 -27.34
C ASP A 233 -4.17 26.13 -26.33
N GLY A 234 -3.89 26.00 -25.03
CA GLY A 234 -4.89 26.11 -23.97
C GLY A 234 -5.85 24.92 -23.86
N THR A 235 -5.72 23.88 -24.69
CA THR A 235 -6.70 22.79 -24.78
C THR A 235 -6.09 21.40 -24.88
N SER A 236 -4.98 21.21 -25.59
CA SER A 236 -4.28 19.93 -25.70
C SER A 236 -3.41 19.65 -24.46
N GLY A 237 -2.88 18.44 -24.38
CA GLY A 237 -2.03 18.02 -23.27
C GLY A 237 -1.58 16.58 -23.34
N VAL A 238 -1.21 16.06 -22.17
CA VAL A 238 -0.84 14.66 -21.98
C VAL A 238 -1.66 14.08 -20.84
N LEU A 239 -2.22 12.90 -21.07
CA LEU A 239 -2.90 12.11 -20.06
C LEU A 239 -1.87 11.26 -19.31
N VAL A 240 -1.97 11.21 -17.99
CA VAL A 240 -1.08 10.47 -17.08
C VAL A 240 -1.93 9.60 -16.15
N LYS A 241 -1.54 8.34 -15.96
CA LYS A 241 -2.15 7.42 -14.97
C LYS A 241 -1.12 6.42 -14.44
N ASP A 242 -1.52 5.62 -13.46
CA ASP A 242 -0.78 4.49 -12.89
C ASP A 242 0.64 4.89 -12.45
N VAL A 243 0.77 5.99 -11.71
CA VAL A 243 2.06 6.54 -11.28
C VAL A 243 2.60 5.73 -10.10
N GLN A 244 3.74 5.08 -10.30
CA GLN A 244 4.46 4.34 -9.27
C GLN A 244 5.85 4.89 -9.08
N ILE A 245 6.20 5.13 -7.82
CA ILE A 245 7.57 5.43 -7.40
C ILE A 245 7.94 4.42 -6.31
N GLU A 246 9.03 3.70 -6.48
CA GLU A 246 9.45 2.64 -5.56
C GLU A 246 10.97 2.56 -5.44
N ALA A 247 11.44 1.97 -4.33
CA ALA A 247 12.86 1.69 -4.13
C ALA A 247 13.27 0.43 -4.92
N GLY A 248 14.50 0.42 -5.42
CA GLY A 248 15.06 -0.65 -6.25
C GLY A 248 15.19 -0.27 -7.72
N ALA A 249 15.91 -1.10 -8.48
CA ALA A 249 16.20 -0.89 -9.90
C ALA A 249 15.19 -1.54 -10.87
N VAL A 250 14.26 -2.33 -10.33
CA VAL A 250 13.30 -3.11 -11.11
C VAL A 250 11.89 -2.64 -10.78
N SER A 251 11.13 -2.28 -11.81
CA SER A 251 9.72 -1.93 -11.62
C SER A 251 8.91 -3.18 -11.26
N THR A 252 8.11 -3.07 -10.19
CA THR A 252 7.17 -4.11 -9.76
C THR A 252 5.78 -3.89 -10.37
N PRO A 253 4.85 -4.85 -10.24
CA PRO A 253 3.46 -4.62 -10.62
C PRO A 253 2.87 -3.39 -9.92
N TYR A 254 1.97 -2.70 -10.62
CA TYR A 254 1.39 -1.44 -10.17
C TYR A 254 0.54 -1.63 -8.90
N GLN A 255 0.82 -0.81 -7.89
CA GLN A 255 -0.03 -0.65 -6.73
C GLN A 255 -0.82 0.67 -6.81
N ASN A 256 -2.14 0.56 -6.74
CA ASN A 256 -3.01 1.72 -6.61
C ASN A 256 -3.03 2.18 -5.15
N VAL A 257 -2.64 3.43 -4.91
CA VAL A 257 -2.49 4.07 -3.61
C VAL A 257 -3.43 5.26 -3.62
N ILE A 258 -4.64 5.09 -3.12
CA ILE A 258 -5.62 6.18 -3.03
C ILE A 258 -5.27 7.06 -1.83
N THR A 259 -4.99 6.43 -0.70
CA THR A 259 -4.53 7.05 0.54
C THR A 259 -3.38 6.23 1.15
N PRO A 260 -2.73 6.70 2.23
CA PRO A 260 -1.76 5.88 2.97
C PRO A 260 -2.33 4.57 3.54
N ASN A 261 -3.66 4.45 3.65
CA ASN A 261 -4.36 3.32 4.24
C ASN A 261 -5.19 2.51 3.22
N ASP A 262 -5.38 3.00 2.01
CA ASP A 262 -6.07 2.30 0.92
C ASP A 262 -5.11 2.01 -0.23
N ILE A 263 -4.53 0.81 -0.19
CA ILE A 263 -3.55 0.34 -1.15
C ILE A 263 -4.01 -1.01 -1.70
N THR A 264 -4.02 -1.15 -3.02
CA THR A 264 -4.44 -2.38 -3.72
C THR A 264 -3.49 -2.73 -4.87
N GLU A 265 -3.45 -4.01 -5.25
CA GLU A 265 -2.67 -4.50 -6.37
C GLU A 265 -3.45 -5.60 -7.10
N ALA A 266 -3.62 -5.45 -8.42
CA ALA A 266 -4.38 -6.41 -9.21
C ALA A 266 -3.76 -7.82 -9.12
N GLY A 267 -4.60 -8.82 -8.81
CA GLY A 267 -4.15 -10.21 -8.67
C GLY A 267 -3.41 -10.52 -7.36
N LYS A 268 -3.35 -9.57 -6.41
CA LYS A 268 -2.87 -9.82 -5.05
C LYS A 268 -4.02 -9.74 -4.05
N PRO A 269 -4.10 -10.65 -3.07
CA PRO A 269 -5.04 -10.52 -1.96
C PRO A 269 -4.74 -9.26 -1.12
N ASP A 270 -5.80 -8.61 -0.64
CA ASP A 270 -5.70 -7.51 0.32
C ASP A 270 -5.51 -8.06 1.74
N ILE A 271 -4.59 -7.47 2.49
CA ILE A 271 -4.40 -7.69 3.92
C ILE A 271 -5.00 -6.50 4.67
N TRP A 272 -6.13 -6.74 5.32
CA TRP A 272 -6.78 -5.76 6.17
C TRP A 272 -6.14 -5.73 7.55
N HIS A 273 -6.01 -4.53 8.11
CA HIS A 273 -5.36 -4.28 9.38
C HIS A 273 -5.90 -3.03 10.06
N LEU A 274 -5.59 -2.90 11.34
CA LEU A 274 -5.76 -1.66 12.08
C LEU A 274 -4.42 -0.92 12.09
N TRP A 275 -4.45 0.33 11.67
CA TRP A 275 -3.35 1.28 11.81
C TRP A 275 -3.49 2.04 13.13
N ASN A 276 -2.42 2.04 13.91
CA ASN A 276 -2.28 2.72 15.19
C ASN A 276 -1.28 3.86 15.01
N ASP A 277 -1.75 5.10 15.12
CA ASP A 277 -0.93 6.30 14.93
C ASP A 277 -0.05 6.69 16.14
N GLY A 278 -0.04 5.85 17.18
CA GLY A 278 0.67 6.07 18.44
C GLY A 278 -0.18 6.65 19.56
N GLY A 279 -1.37 7.19 19.25
CA GLY A 279 -2.40 7.59 20.21
C GLY A 279 -3.56 6.60 20.32
N ASP A 280 -3.63 5.63 19.41
CA ASP A 280 -4.75 4.70 19.32
C ASP A 280 -4.68 3.56 20.33
N SER A 281 -5.86 3.08 20.72
CA SER A 281 -6.01 1.83 21.46
C SER A 281 -7.31 1.14 21.11
N LEU A 282 -7.31 -0.19 21.23
CA LEU A 282 -8.51 -1.00 21.11
C LEU A 282 -8.51 -1.99 22.27
N ASN A 283 -9.38 -1.75 23.26
CA ASN A 283 -9.26 -2.41 24.55
C ASN A 283 -10.25 -3.55 24.67
N ALA A 284 -9.77 -4.75 24.99
CA ALA A 284 -10.62 -5.82 25.48
C ALA A 284 -11.23 -5.40 26.82
N ALA A 285 -12.52 -5.68 27.02
CA ALA A 285 -13.17 -5.48 28.32
C ALA A 285 -12.38 -6.16 29.46
N PRO A 286 -12.49 -5.68 30.71
CA PRO A 286 -11.78 -6.27 31.84
C PRO A 286 -11.99 -7.78 31.91
N LEU A 287 -10.88 -8.51 31.92
CA LEU A 287 -10.85 -9.97 31.97
C LEU A 287 -10.55 -10.43 33.40
N PRO A 288 -10.97 -11.63 33.82
CA PRO A 288 -10.62 -12.16 35.14
C PRO A 288 -9.11 -12.08 35.44
N ALA A 289 -8.75 -11.80 36.68
CA ALA A 289 -7.36 -11.65 37.07
C ALA A 289 -6.54 -12.91 36.72
N GLY A 290 -5.33 -12.70 36.19
CA GLY A 290 -4.44 -13.79 35.80
C GLY A 290 -3.59 -13.48 34.56
N THR A 291 -2.85 -14.49 34.11
CA THR A 291 -1.99 -14.40 32.93
C THR A 291 -2.74 -14.83 31.68
N TYR A 292 -2.56 -14.08 30.60
CA TYR A 292 -3.13 -14.34 29.28
C TYR A 292 -2.01 -14.48 28.25
N GLY A 293 -2.08 -15.50 27.40
CA GLY A 293 -1.30 -15.54 26.17
C GLY A 293 -1.79 -14.47 25.22
N LEU A 294 -0.87 -13.68 24.66
CA LEU A 294 -1.14 -12.64 23.68
C LEU A 294 -0.27 -12.89 22.45
N ALA A 295 -0.91 -13.11 21.31
CA ALA A 295 -0.25 -13.24 20.02
C ALA A 295 -0.83 -12.22 19.06
N TYR A 296 -0.01 -11.62 18.22
CA TYR A 296 -0.46 -10.74 17.15
C TYR A 296 0.45 -10.87 15.93
N VAL A 297 -0.08 -10.52 14.78
CA VAL A 297 0.65 -10.53 13.51
C VAL A 297 0.56 -9.17 12.85
N ASP A 298 1.71 -8.68 12.41
CA ASP A 298 1.78 -7.47 11.59
C ASP A 298 1.40 -7.76 10.13
N VAL A 299 1.36 -6.69 9.36
CA VAL A 299 0.96 -6.72 7.96
C VAL A 299 1.98 -7.38 7.01
N LEU A 300 3.20 -7.67 7.48
CA LEU A 300 4.24 -8.39 6.76
C LEU A 300 4.37 -9.85 7.23
N GLY A 301 3.46 -10.32 8.08
CA GLY A 301 3.48 -11.67 8.64
C GLY A 301 4.41 -11.84 9.84
N GLY A 302 4.93 -10.76 10.40
CA GLY A 302 5.71 -10.78 11.64
C GLY A 302 4.86 -11.19 12.83
N VAL A 303 5.05 -12.42 13.32
CA VAL A 303 4.30 -12.97 14.46
C VAL A 303 5.03 -12.72 15.77
N THR A 304 4.41 -11.95 16.67
CA THR A 304 4.86 -11.77 18.05
C THR A 304 3.96 -12.54 19.00
N ILE A 305 4.57 -13.28 19.93
CA ILE A 305 3.88 -14.02 20.99
C ILE A 305 4.48 -13.60 22.33
N THR A 306 3.61 -13.26 23.28
CA THR A 306 3.97 -12.79 24.61
C THR A 306 2.85 -13.11 25.60
N THR A 307 2.91 -12.55 26.80
CA THR A 307 1.83 -12.61 27.78
C THR A 307 1.35 -11.22 28.17
N ALA A 308 0.12 -11.14 28.67
CA ALA A 308 -0.45 -9.97 29.32
C ALA A 308 -1.01 -10.38 30.68
N ALA A 309 -0.88 -9.51 31.68
CA ALA A 309 -1.53 -9.69 32.97
C ALA A 309 -2.86 -8.93 32.96
N SER A 310 -3.91 -9.56 33.50
CA SER A 310 -5.14 -8.88 33.91
C SER A 310 -5.18 -8.78 35.42
N ASP A 311 -5.62 -7.65 35.94
CA ASP A 311 -5.91 -7.45 37.36
C ASP A 311 -7.40 -7.66 37.70
N GLY A 312 -8.24 -7.98 36.71
CA GLY A 312 -9.69 -8.12 36.88
C GLY A 312 -10.50 -6.85 36.59
N THR A 313 -9.84 -5.70 36.43
CA THR A 313 -10.47 -4.38 36.41
C THR A 313 -10.00 -3.48 35.26
N THR A 314 -8.73 -3.58 34.87
CA THR A 314 -8.11 -2.76 33.83
C THR A 314 -8.29 -3.41 32.46
N PRO A 315 -8.85 -2.71 31.47
CA PRO A 315 -8.92 -3.19 30.10
C PRO A 315 -7.54 -3.48 29.52
N ILE A 316 -7.42 -4.54 28.71
CA ILE A 316 -6.17 -4.86 28.03
C ILE A 316 -6.21 -4.27 26.63
N ASN A 317 -5.35 -3.29 26.34
CA ASN A 317 -5.16 -2.81 24.96
C ASN A 317 -4.70 -3.96 24.08
N LEU A 318 -5.32 -4.19 22.93
CA LEU A 318 -4.97 -5.26 22.00
C LEU A 318 -4.09 -4.79 20.84
N LEU A 319 -3.97 -3.48 20.61
CA LEU A 319 -3.06 -2.93 19.61
C LEU A 319 -1.64 -2.94 20.16
N ARG A 320 -0.75 -3.66 19.48
CA ARG A 320 0.66 -3.87 19.87
C ARG A 320 1.65 -3.53 18.76
N ALA A 321 1.18 -3.36 17.54
CA ALA A 321 1.97 -2.93 16.40
C ALA A 321 1.34 -1.67 15.79
N GLU A 322 2.16 -0.87 15.09
CA GLU A 322 1.67 0.24 14.28
C GLU A 322 0.65 -0.24 13.24
N ARG A 323 0.89 -1.42 12.66
CA ARG A 323 -0.01 -2.05 11.67
C ARG A 323 -0.26 -3.50 12.06
N GLN A 324 -1.40 -3.76 12.68
CA GLN A 324 -1.74 -5.08 13.21
C GLN A 324 -2.87 -5.71 12.39
N ALA A 325 -2.64 -6.88 11.80
CA ALA A 325 -3.62 -7.57 10.96
C ALA A 325 -4.57 -8.46 11.77
N GLN A 326 -4.06 -9.14 12.81
CA GLN A 326 -4.88 -9.94 13.74
C GLN A 326 -4.28 -9.97 15.14
N VAL A 327 -5.11 -10.40 16.11
CA VAL A 327 -4.72 -10.62 17.50
C VAL A 327 -5.47 -11.78 18.12
N ILE A 328 -4.78 -12.54 18.97
CA ILE A 328 -5.32 -13.60 19.83
C ILE A 328 -4.91 -13.26 21.27
N LEU A 329 -5.88 -13.11 22.15
CA LEU A 329 -5.73 -13.03 23.59
C LEU A 329 -6.51 -14.19 24.20
N ARG A 330 -5.87 -15.02 25.03
CA ARG A 330 -6.53 -16.16 25.68
C ARG A 330 -6.00 -16.34 27.10
N GLN A 331 -6.87 -16.70 28.04
CA GLN A 331 -6.47 -17.06 29.40
C GLN A 331 -5.42 -18.17 29.39
N GLY A 332 -4.36 -18.00 30.17
CA GLY A 332 -3.17 -18.86 30.23
C GLY A 332 -2.17 -18.58 29.11
N ALA A 333 -0.88 -18.66 29.44
CA ALA A 333 0.21 -18.55 28.45
C ALA A 333 0.07 -19.63 27.37
N PHE A 334 0.48 -19.32 26.14
CA PHE A 334 0.49 -20.31 25.07
C PHE A 334 1.56 -21.37 25.33
N THR A 335 1.24 -22.62 25.04
CA THR A 335 2.21 -23.71 25.03
C THR A 335 3.04 -23.66 23.74
N ALA A 336 4.23 -24.28 23.73
CA ALA A 336 5.07 -24.32 22.54
C ALA A 336 4.36 -24.92 21.30
N ALA A 337 3.46 -25.88 21.50
CA ALA A 337 2.65 -26.47 20.43
C ALA A 337 1.63 -25.47 19.86
N GLU A 338 0.95 -24.72 20.74
CA GLU A 338 0.01 -23.66 20.33
C GLU A 338 0.75 -22.52 19.61
N GLU A 339 1.93 -22.14 20.07
CA GLU A 339 2.75 -21.14 19.39
C GLU A 339 3.14 -21.57 17.97
N ALA A 340 3.54 -22.83 17.79
CA ALA A 340 3.85 -23.38 16.47
C ALA A 340 2.61 -23.38 15.55
N GLN A 341 1.44 -23.71 16.08
CA GLN A 341 0.17 -23.66 15.35
C GLN A 341 -0.20 -22.23 14.93
N ILE A 342 -0.08 -21.25 15.85
CA ILE A 342 -0.32 -19.83 15.58
C ILE A 342 0.60 -19.33 14.46
N ARG A 343 1.90 -19.63 14.55
CA ARG A 343 2.88 -19.24 13.52
C ARG A 343 2.59 -19.90 12.18
N SER A 344 2.23 -21.17 12.17
CA SER A 344 1.88 -21.88 10.93
C SER A 344 0.62 -21.30 10.28
N TYR A 345 -0.42 -21.03 11.07
CA TYR A 345 -1.67 -20.43 10.58
C TYR A 345 -1.45 -19.07 9.95
N TRP A 346 -0.78 -18.15 10.65
CA TRP A 346 -0.51 -16.81 10.12
C TRP A 346 0.55 -16.81 9.02
N GLY A 347 1.53 -17.72 9.06
CA GLY A 347 2.50 -17.91 7.98
C GLY A 347 1.84 -18.27 6.66
N GLY A 348 0.78 -19.10 6.66
CA GLY A 348 0.03 -19.42 5.43
C GLY A 348 -0.82 -18.26 4.91
N LEU A 349 -1.26 -17.35 5.79
CA LEU A 349 -2.12 -16.22 5.40
C LEU A 349 -1.31 -15.02 4.90
N TYR A 350 -0.27 -14.62 5.63
CA TYR A 350 0.39 -13.31 5.43
C TYR A 350 1.71 -13.37 4.67
N VAL A 351 2.39 -14.52 4.63
CA VAL A 351 3.65 -14.74 3.87
C VAL A 351 3.35 -15.38 2.53
#